data_AF-A0A970EGX4-F1
#
_entry.id   AF-A0A970EGX4-F1
#
_cell.length_a   1.000
_cell.length_b   1.000
_cell.length_c   1.000
_cell.angle_alpha   90.00
_cell.angle_beta   90.00
_cell.angle_gamma   90.00
#
_symmetry.space_group_name_H-M   'P 1'
#
loop_
_entity.id
_entity.type
_entity.pdbx_description
1 polymer ?
#
loop_
_entity_poly.entity_id
_entity_poly.type
_entity_poly.pdbx_seq_one_letter_code
_entity_poly.pdbx_strand_id
1 'polypeptide(L)' 'MTDYRQLVENSIEKCQSSAADLRVAAKKTENTAAKNSFAQVAKDLEACVQKCRMALKQLS' A
#
# COMPACT_ATOMS: atom_id res chain seq x y z
N MET A 1 23.13 -8.05 8.87
CA MET A 1 22.48 -8.42 7.60
C MET A 1 20.99 -8.26 7.82
N THR A 2 20.33 -7.35 7.10
CA THR A 2 18.87 -7.21 7.21
C THR A 2 18.24 -8.40 6.51
N ASP A 3 17.46 -9.19 7.23
CA ASP A 3 16.70 -10.30 6.68
C ASP A 3 15.77 -9.75 5.57
N TYR A 4 15.76 -10.41 4.40
CA TYR A 4 14.87 -10.04 3.30
C TYR A 4 13.41 -10.06 3.76
N ARG A 5 13.05 -10.91 4.72
CA ARG A 5 11.73 -10.91 5.36
C ARG A 5 11.45 -9.57 6.04
N GLN A 6 12.37 -9.11 6.89
CA GLN A 6 12.24 -7.84 7.60
C GLN A 6 12.20 -6.63 6.64
N LEU A 7 12.94 -6.68 5.53
CA LEU A 7 12.86 -5.65 4.48
C LEU A 7 11.48 -5.59 3.83
N VAL A 8 10.88 -6.74 3.52
CA VAL A 8 9.54 -6.81 2.91
C VAL A 8 8.45 -6.42 3.92
N GLU A 9 8.56 -6.83 5.18
CA GLU A 9 7.63 -6.44 6.24
C GLU A 9 7.62 -4.92 6.46
N ASN A 10 8.80 -4.30 6.57
CA ASN A 10 8.91 -2.84 6.64
C ASN A 10 8.31 -2.14 5.41
N SER A 11 8.45 -2.73 4.23
CA SER A 11 7.88 -2.19 3.00
C SER A 11 6.35 -2.31 2.98
N ILE A 12 5.80 -3.41 3.48
CA ILE A 12 4.36 -3.62 3.66
C ILE A 12 3.78 -2.52 4.54
N GLU A 13 4.38 -2.24 5.70
CA GLU A 13 3.89 -1.22 6.63
C GLU A 13 3.86 0.18 5.97
N LYS A 14 4.92 0.54 5.25
CA LYS A 14 4.98 1.81 4.50
C LYS A 14 3.88 1.89 3.44
N CYS A 15 3.65 0.83 2.67
CA CYS A 15 2.58 0.80 1.68
C CYS A 15 1.19 0.92 2.33
N GLN A 16 0.97 0.30 3.50
CA GLN A 16 -0.29 0.42 4.23
C GLN A 16 -0.53 1.84 4.75
N SER A 17 0.50 2.49 5.30
CA SER A 17 0.42 3.89 5.73
C SER A 17 0.10 4.82 4.55
N SER A 18 0.85 4.69 3.45
CA SER A 18 0.64 5.52 2.26
C SER A 18 -0.75 5.30 1.63
N ALA A 19 -1.26 4.07 1.64
CA ALA A 19 -2.62 3.79 1.17
C ALA A 19 -3.67 4.49 2.04
N ALA A 20 -3.50 4.49 3.36
CA ALA A 20 -4.39 5.18 4.29
C ALA A 20 -4.36 6.71 4.05
N ASP A 21 -3.18 7.29 3.90
CA ASP A 21 -3.01 8.73 3.62
C ASP A 21 -3.66 9.12 2.29
N LEU A 22 -3.47 8.33 1.23
CA LEU A 22 -4.09 8.56 -0.06
C LEU A 22 -5.62 8.44 -0.01
N ARG A 23 -6.17 7.53 0.81
CA ARG A 23 -7.62 7.47 1.04
C ARG A 23 -8.15 8.71 1.75
N VAL A 24 -7.41 9.23 2.73
CA VAL A 24 -7.76 10.48 3.40
C VAL A 24 -7.71 11.64 2.41
N ALA A 25 -6.66 11.71 1.59
CA ALA A 25 -6.53 12.73 0.54
C ALA A 25 -7.69 12.65 -0.46
N ALA A 26 -8.04 11.46 -0.95
CA ALA A 26 -9.17 11.24 -1.84
C ALA A 26 -10.50 11.73 -1.25
N LYS A 27 -10.74 11.51 0.06
CA LYS A 27 -11.95 11.97 0.75
C LYS A 27 -12.02 13.50 0.87
N LYS A 28 -10.88 14.16 1.00
CA LYS A 28 -10.77 15.63 1.14
C LYS A 28 -10.68 16.36 -0.21
N THR A 29 -10.56 15.64 -1.32
CA THR A 29 -10.35 16.22 -2.65
C THR A 29 -11.70 16.43 -3.35
N GLU A 30 -11.99 17.67 -3.73
CA GLU A 30 -13.20 18.04 -4.47
C GLU A 30 -13.08 17.74 -5.97
N ASN A 31 -11.85 17.79 -6.52
CA ASN A 31 -11.61 17.45 -7.91
C ASN A 31 -11.81 15.94 -8.14
N THR A 32 -12.86 15.58 -8.89
CA THR A 32 -13.23 14.18 -9.15
C THR A 32 -12.09 13.37 -9.79
N ALA A 33 -11.32 13.95 -10.72
CA ALA A 33 -10.22 13.24 -11.36
C ALA A 33 -9.10 12.92 -10.36
N ALA A 34 -8.66 13.92 -9.58
CA ALA A 34 -7.63 13.74 -8.55
C ALA A 34 -8.09 12.78 -7.45
N LYS A 35 -9.34 12.90 -6.99
CA LYS A 35 -9.96 11.97 -6.03
C LYS A 35 -9.89 10.53 -6.55
N ASN A 36 -10.28 10.30 -7.80
CA ASN A 36 -10.26 8.97 -8.40
C ASN A 36 -8.84 8.43 -8.53
N SER A 37 -7.88 9.27 -8.92
CA SER A 37 -6.46 8.88 -8.99
C SER A 37 -5.92 8.48 -7.62
N PHE A 38 -6.16 9.27 -6.56
CA PHE A 38 -5.70 8.92 -5.21
C PHE A 38 -6.35 7.64 -4.68
N ALA A 39 -7.66 7.46 -4.91
CA ALA A 39 -8.37 6.25 -4.52
C ALA A 39 -7.84 5.01 -5.26
N GLN A 40 -7.50 5.15 -6.54
CA GLN A 40 -6.94 4.07 -7.35
C GLN A 40 -5.53 3.68 -6.86
N VAL A 41 -4.64 4.66 -6.63
CA VAL A 41 -3.29 4.37 -6.12
C VAL A 41 -3.34 3.72 -4.73
N ALA A 42 -4.24 4.15 -3.85
CA ALA A 42 -4.44 3.49 -2.55
C ALA A 42 -4.83 2.01 -2.72
N LYS A 43 -5.73 1.70 -3.67
CA LYS A 43 -6.13 0.33 -4.00
C LYS A 43 -4.96 -0.50 -4.55
N ASP A 44 -4.12 0.10 -5.40
CA ASP A 44 -2.96 -0.58 -5.97
C ASP A 44 -1.90 -0.90 -4.91
N LEU A 45 -1.67 0.00 -3.95
CA LEU A 45 -0.80 -0.25 -2.79
C LEU A 45 -1.34 -1.39 -1.91
N GLU A 46 -2.65 -1.45 -1.68
CA GLU A 46 -3.26 -2.55 -0.93
C GLU A 46 -3.13 -3.90 -1.66
N ALA A 47 -3.29 -3.90 -2.99
CA ALA A 47 -3.06 -5.09 -3.80
C ALA A 47 -1.58 -5.52 -3.74
N CYS A 48 -0.64 -4.56 -3.76
CA CYS A 48 0.79 -4.82 -3.58
C CYS A 48 1.05 -5.50 -2.22
N VAL A 49 0.52 -4.94 -1.12
CA VAL A 49 0.62 -5.51 0.23
C VAL A 49 0.11 -6.95 0.28
N GLN A 50 -1.04 -7.24 -0.33
CA GLN A 50 -1.59 -8.60 -0.36
C GLN A 50 -0.65 -9.57 -1.09
N LYS A 51 -0.11 -9.18 -2.26
CA LYS A 51 0.84 -9.99 -3.02
C LYS A 51 2.13 -10.25 -2.23
N CYS A 52 2.69 -9.22 -1.56
CA CYS A 52 3.87 -9.37 -0.72
C CYS A 52 3.63 -10.32 0.46
N ARG A 53 2.47 -10.21 1.13
CA ARG A 53 2.10 -11.13 2.23
C ARG A 53 1.96 -12.57 1.75
N MET A 54 1.39 -12.80 0.56
CA MET A 54 1.31 -14.13 -0.02
C MET A 54 2.70 -14.71 -0.33
N ALA A 55 3.58 -13.90 -0.93
CA ALA A 55 4.94 -14.32 -1.22
C ALA A 55 5.73 -14.66 0.06
N LEU A 56 5.64 -13.84 1.11
CA LEU A 56 6.27 -14.12 2.41
C LEU A 56 5.81 -15.45 3.02
N LYS A 57 4.52 -15.77 2.90
CA LYS A 57 3.97 -17.07 3.35
C LYS A 57 4.53 -18.26 2.59
N GLN A 58 4.87 -18.10 1.31
CA GLN A 58 5.50 -19.15 0.49
C GLN A 58 6.99 -19.34 0.80
N LEU A 59 7.63 -18.33 1.40
CA LEU A 59 9.00 -18.39 1.89
C LEU A 59 9.11 -18.90 3.33
N SER A 60 7.98 -19.30 3.94
CA SER A 60 7.88 -19.77 5.33
C SER A 60 8.00 -21.28 5.42
#